data_AF-A0A7S3PCD5-F1
#
_entry.id   AF-A0A7S3PCD5-F1
#
_cell.length_a   1.000
_cell.length_b   1.000
_cell.length_c   1.000
_cell.angle_alpha   90.00
_cell.angle_beta   90.00
_cell.angle_gamma   90.00
#
_symmetry.space_group_name_H-M   'P 1'
#
loop_
_entity.id
_entity.type
_entity.pdbx_description
1 polymer ?
#
loop_
_entity_poly.entity_id
_entity_poly.type
_entity_poly.pdbx_seq_one_letter_code
_entity_poly.pdbx_strand_id
1 'polypeptide(L)'
;MLLGSKYEEIYAPELNDFVGMSDNAFTSEDLLRMEGVILNVLKFNLTVPTVYKFLRRYLKVLGASVKIQHHATYIVERTLQEYSVLKFMPSTVAASALMLALRADNCEDDWDDIMERNTRYTPADLQECCQELVNVIRKGESSYLQAVNKKYASSKYMNASSIHLE
;
A
#
# COMPACT_ATOMS: atom_id res chain seq x y z
N MET A 1 12.43 3.07 -8.13
CA MET A 1 12.77 1.74 -7.57
C MET A 1 14.18 1.76 -6.99
N LEU A 2 15.24 2.02 -7.78
CA LEU A 2 16.65 2.13 -7.33
C LEU A 2 16.84 2.87 -5.99
N LEU A 3 16.41 4.13 -5.91
CA LEU A 3 16.52 4.94 -4.68
C LEU A 3 15.76 4.33 -3.50
N GLY A 4 14.58 3.76 -3.75
CA GLY A 4 13.77 3.13 -2.71
C GLY A 4 14.44 1.87 -2.15
N SER A 5 15.00 1.02 -3.02
CA SER A 5 15.74 -0.18 -2.60
C SER A 5 17.01 0.18 -1.83
N LYS A 6 17.80 1.16 -2.29
CA LYS A 6 18.97 1.66 -1.54
C LYS A 6 18.62 2.21 -0.16
N TYR A 7 17.41 2.75 0.01
CA TYR A 7 16.97 3.36 1.26
C TYR A 7 16.32 2.37 2.24
N GLU A 8 15.50 1.42 1.77
CA GLU A 8 14.73 0.50 2.63
C GLU A 8 15.32 -0.93 2.72
N GLU A 9 16.12 -1.39 1.77
CA GLU A 9 16.60 -2.78 1.75
C GLU A 9 17.98 -2.94 2.42
N ILE A 10 18.17 -4.05 3.13
CA ILE A 10 19.48 -4.41 3.70
C ILE A 10 20.48 -4.71 2.55
N TYR A 11 19.99 -5.37 1.51
CA TYR A 11 20.76 -5.76 0.32
C TYR A 11 20.01 -5.27 -0.92
N ALA A 12 20.28 -4.03 -1.32
CA ALA A 12 19.68 -3.47 -2.53
C ALA A 12 20.25 -4.14 -3.79
N PRO A 13 19.44 -4.30 -4.86
CA PRO A 13 19.93 -4.81 -6.15
C PRO A 13 21.01 -3.91 -6.75
N GLU A 14 21.88 -4.50 -7.56
CA GLU A 14 22.92 -3.76 -8.26
C GLU A 14 22.35 -2.96 -9.43
N LEU A 15 23.10 -1.97 -9.91
CA LEU A 15 22.68 -1.12 -11.02
C LEU A 15 22.36 -1.93 -12.29
N ASN A 16 23.15 -2.97 -12.55
CA ASN A 16 22.96 -3.85 -13.70
C ASN A 16 21.67 -4.67 -13.61
N ASP A 17 21.18 -4.97 -12.40
CA ASP A 17 19.89 -5.62 -12.23
C ASP A 17 18.76 -4.72 -12.73
N PHE A 18 18.82 -3.41 -12.44
CA PHE A 18 17.84 -2.44 -12.93
C PHE A 18 17.90 -2.24 -14.45
N VAL A 19 19.11 -2.25 -15.04
CA VAL A 19 19.30 -2.23 -16.50
C VAL A 19 18.63 -3.45 -17.13
N GLY A 20 18.91 -4.65 -16.59
CA GLY A 20 18.29 -5.89 -17.04
C GLY A 20 16.77 -5.91 -16.88
N MET A 21 16.23 -5.42 -15.76
CA MET A 21 14.78 -5.30 -15.52
C MET A 21 14.08 -4.37 -16.51
N SER A 22 14.80 -3.41 -17.07
CA SER A 22 14.29 -2.50 -18.11
C SER A 22 14.40 -3.04 -19.53
N ASP A 23 14.78 -4.32 -19.71
CA ASP A 23 15.10 -4.94 -21.00
C ASP A 23 16.19 -4.15 -21.77
N ASN A 24 17.19 -3.67 -21.03
CA ASN A 24 18.28 -2.82 -21.55
C ASN A 24 17.81 -1.54 -22.26
N ALA A 25 16.61 -1.04 -21.95
CA ALA A 25 16.10 0.22 -22.51
C ALA A 25 16.92 1.45 -22.04
N PHE A 26 17.64 1.34 -20.93
CA PHE A 26 18.47 2.40 -20.36
C PHE A 26 19.85 1.87 -19.98
N THR A 27 20.89 2.71 -20.09
CA THR A 27 22.24 2.35 -19.63
C THR A 27 22.43 2.65 -18.14
N SER A 28 23.51 2.10 -17.57
CA SER A 28 23.94 2.41 -16.21
C SER A 28 24.18 3.91 -15.99
N GLU A 29 24.76 4.60 -16.97
CA GLU A 29 24.99 6.05 -16.93
C GLU A 29 23.67 6.83 -16.88
N ASP A 30 22.66 6.41 -17.64
CA ASP A 30 21.33 7.02 -17.60
C ASP A 30 20.67 6.88 -16.23
N LEU A 31 20.76 5.71 -15.63
CA LEU A 31 20.22 5.46 -14.29
C LEU A 31 20.91 6.31 -13.22
N LEU A 32 22.25 6.41 -13.26
CA LEU A 32 23.02 7.25 -12.33
C LEU A 32 22.72 8.74 -12.51
N ARG A 33 22.60 9.19 -13.76
CA ARG A 33 22.21 10.58 -14.06
C ARG A 33 20.83 10.88 -13.48
N MET A 34 19.85 9.99 -13.69
CA MET A 34 18.49 10.19 -13.19
C MET A 34 18.42 10.10 -11.66
N GLU A 35 19.22 9.22 -11.05
CA GLU A 35 19.39 9.15 -9.59
C GLU A 35 19.80 10.51 -9.02
N GLY A 36 20.84 11.14 -9.60
CA GLY A 36 21.29 12.47 -9.17
C GLY A 36 20.22 13.55 -9.35
N VAL A 37 19.48 13.54 -10.46
CA VAL A 37 18.38 14.49 -10.71
C VAL A 37 17.29 14.36 -9.65
N ILE A 38 16.82 13.13 -9.39
CA ILE A 38 15.74 12.89 -8.42
C ILE A 38 16.17 13.30 -7.01
N LEU A 39 17.39 12.93 -6.59
CA LEU A 39 17.92 13.31 -5.27
C LEU A 39 17.99 14.81 -5.07
N ASN A 40 18.44 15.56 -6.08
CA ASN A 40 18.51 17.01 -6.04
C ASN A 40 17.12 17.66 -5.98
N VAL A 41 16.16 17.19 -6.78
CA VAL A 41 14.78 17.69 -6.76
C VAL A 41 14.13 17.46 -5.39
N LEU A 42 14.33 16.28 -4.81
CA LEU A 42 13.82 15.94 -3.48
C LEU A 42 14.62 16.57 -2.34
N LYS A 43 15.72 17.29 -2.63
CA LYS A 43 16.65 17.85 -1.64
C LYS A 43 17.11 16.79 -0.62
N PHE A 44 17.33 15.56 -1.10
CA PHE A 44 17.68 14.41 -0.27
C PHE A 44 16.66 14.08 0.84
N ASN A 45 15.44 14.63 0.78
CA ASN A 45 14.38 14.28 1.72
C ASN A 45 13.65 13.00 1.27
N LEU A 46 14.25 11.85 1.61
CA LEU A 46 13.74 10.53 1.23
C LEU A 46 12.90 9.87 2.34
N THR A 47 12.95 10.40 3.56
CA THR A 47 12.26 9.81 4.71
C THR A 47 10.82 10.31 4.74
N VAL A 48 9.92 9.56 4.10
CA VAL A 48 8.50 9.93 4.01
C VAL A 48 7.59 8.88 4.66
N PRO A 49 6.54 9.28 5.40
CA PRO A 49 5.60 8.34 5.96
C PRO A 49 4.74 7.73 4.85
N THR A 50 4.81 6.41 4.67
CA THR A 50 4.01 5.70 3.67
C THR A 50 2.74 5.11 4.27
N VAL A 51 1.74 4.85 3.42
CA VAL A 51 0.50 4.16 3.81
C VAL A 51 0.82 2.85 4.52
N TYR A 52 1.80 2.11 4.00
CA TYR A 52 2.25 0.83 4.57
C TYR A 52 2.78 0.98 6.00
N LYS A 53 3.59 2.00 6.30
CA LYS A 53 4.15 2.20 7.66
C LYS A 53 3.02 2.52 8.66
N PHE A 54 2.03 3.32 8.27
CA PHE A 54 0.82 3.55 9.10
C PHE A 54 0.01 2.27 9.29
N LEU A 55 -0.24 1.52 8.22
CA LEU A 55 -0.99 0.27 8.29
C LEU A 55 -0.31 -0.72 9.24
N ARG A 56 1.01 -0.89 9.17
CA ARG A 56 1.77 -1.75 10.09
C ARG A 56 1.60 -1.33 11.55
N ARG A 57 1.58 -0.03 11.84
CA ARG A 57 1.31 0.49 13.17
C ARG A 57 -0.11 0.12 13.62
N TYR A 58 -1.11 0.35 12.79
CA TYR A 58 -2.52 0.09 13.13
C TYR A 58 -2.80 -1.40 13.34
N LEU A 59 -2.30 -2.26 12.45
CA LEU A 59 -2.40 -3.72 12.60
C LEU A 59 -1.78 -4.23 13.91
N LYS A 60 -0.67 -3.60 14.35
CA LYS A 60 -0.02 -3.95 15.62
C LYS A 60 -0.84 -3.51 16.83
N VAL A 61 -1.45 -2.32 16.79
CA VAL A 61 -2.32 -1.82 17.86
C VAL A 61 -3.55 -2.72 18.00
N LEU A 62 -4.15 -3.08 16.88
CA LEU A 62 -5.31 -3.97 16.81
C LEU A 62 -5.00 -5.41 17.27
N GLY A 63 -3.74 -5.86 17.17
CA GLY A 63 -3.42 -7.29 17.34
C GLY A 63 -4.00 -8.15 16.20
N ALA A 64 -4.07 -7.60 14.99
CA ALA A 64 -4.80 -8.16 13.86
C ALA A 64 -4.34 -9.57 13.48
N SER A 65 -5.31 -10.44 13.16
CA SER A 65 -5.05 -11.77 12.59
C SER A 65 -4.29 -11.66 11.25
N VAL A 66 -3.54 -12.70 10.89
CA VAL A 66 -2.77 -12.71 9.63
C VAL A 66 -3.68 -12.53 8.40
N LYS A 67 -4.92 -13.02 8.46
CA LYS A 67 -5.93 -12.84 7.42
C LYS A 67 -6.27 -11.36 7.22
N ILE A 68 -6.62 -10.64 8.29
CA ILE A 68 -6.91 -9.20 8.26
C ILE A 68 -5.69 -8.41 7.77
N GLN A 69 -4.48 -8.79 8.21
CA GLN A 69 -3.25 -8.17 7.73
C GLN A 69 -3.10 -8.30 6.20
N HIS A 70 -3.37 -9.47 5.63
CA HIS A 70 -3.30 -9.69 4.19
C HIS A 70 -4.40 -8.92 3.43
N HIS A 71 -5.64 -8.94 3.91
CA HIS A 71 -6.74 -8.15 3.35
C HIS A 71 -6.42 -6.66 3.32
N ALA A 72 -6.02 -6.08 4.46
CA ALA A 72 -5.72 -4.66 4.54
C ALA A 72 -4.51 -4.28 3.68
N THR A 73 -3.47 -5.14 3.63
CA THR A 73 -2.30 -4.89 2.79
C THR A 73 -2.64 -4.98 1.31
N TYR A 74 -3.49 -5.94 0.91
CA TYR A 74 -4.01 -6.05 -0.45
C TYR A 74 -4.73 -4.75 -0.87
N ILE A 75 -5.66 -4.26 -0.03
CA ILE A 75 -6.37 -3.02 -0.31
C ILE A 75 -5.39 -1.86 -0.48
N VAL A 76 -4.44 -1.69 0.45
CA VAL A 76 -3.42 -0.63 0.35
C VAL A 76 -2.59 -0.74 -0.93
N GLU A 77 -2.12 -1.93 -1.31
CA GLU A 77 -1.35 -2.09 -2.55
C GLU A 77 -2.17 -1.79 -3.81
N ARG A 78 -3.48 -2.07 -3.80
CA ARG A 78 -4.38 -1.68 -4.89
C ARG A 78 -4.48 -0.16 -5.04
N THR A 79 -4.46 0.59 -3.94
CA THR A 79 -4.53 2.06 -4.00
C THR A 79 -3.35 2.72 -4.70
N LEU A 80 -2.18 2.09 -4.68
CA LEU A 80 -0.97 2.63 -5.32
C LEU A 80 -1.10 2.74 -6.85
N GLN A 81 -2.06 2.04 -7.45
CA GLN A 81 -2.31 2.06 -8.90
C GLN A 81 -3.39 3.07 -9.31
N GLU A 82 -4.05 3.73 -8.35
CA GLU A 82 -5.23 4.54 -8.61
C GLU A 82 -5.02 6.00 -8.19
N TYR A 83 -5.09 6.89 -9.19
CA TYR A 83 -4.85 8.32 -8.99
C TYR A 83 -5.88 8.99 -8.07
N SER A 84 -7.13 8.48 -8.04
CA SER A 84 -8.21 9.08 -7.24
C SER A 84 -7.94 9.04 -5.73
N VAL A 85 -7.05 8.16 -5.26
CA VAL A 85 -6.70 8.02 -3.85
C VAL A 85 -5.67 9.07 -3.39
N LEU A 86 -4.97 9.74 -4.31
CA LEU A 86 -3.93 10.74 -3.97
C LEU A 86 -4.46 11.96 -3.21
N LYS A 87 -5.79 12.20 -3.24
CA LYS A 87 -6.42 13.27 -2.45
C LYS A 87 -6.42 13.00 -0.94
N PHE A 88 -6.20 11.75 -0.51
CA PHE A 88 -6.21 11.36 0.90
C PHE A 88 -4.80 11.29 1.50
N MET A 89 -4.72 11.57 2.80
CA MET A 89 -3.46 11.39 3.53
C MET A 89 -3.12 9.90 3.69
N PRO A 90 -1.82 9.54 3.74
CA PRO A 90 -1.42 8.13 3.89
C PRO A 90 -1.98 7.44 5.13
N SER A 91 -2.15 8.17 6.24
CA SER A 91 -2.78 7.67 7.47
C SER A 91 -4.26 7.34 7.27
N THR A 92 -5.01 8.20 6.58
CA THR A 92 -6.42 8.01 6.26
C THR A 92 -6.63 6.78 5.38
N VAL A 93 -5.79 6.60 4.35
CA VAL A 93 -5.86 5.42 3.47
C VAL A 93 -5.58 4.13 4.26
N ALA A 94 -4.56 4.15 5.13
CA ALA A 94 -4.22 2.99 5.96
C ALA A 94 -5.34 2.62 6.95
N ALA A 95 -5.94 3.61 7.60
CA ALA A 95 -7.05 3.43 8.53
C ALA A 95 -8.30 2.90 7.80
N SER A 96 -8.63 3.47 6.65
CA SER A 96 -9.78 3.07 5.83
C SER A 96 -9.61 1.64 5.28
N ALA A 97 -8.41 1.29 4.81
CA ALA A 97 -8.12 -0.06 4.35
C ALA A 97 -8.22 -1.10 5.48
N LEU A 98 -7.79 -0.75 6.70
CA LEU A 98 -7.95 -1.62 7.85
C LEU A 98 -9.43 -1.79 8.23
N MET A 99 -10.19 -0.70 8.24
CA MET A 99 -11.62 -0.73 8.52
C MET A 99 -12.35 -1.64 7.54
N LEU A 100 -12.11 -1.48 6.23
CA LEU A 100 -12.71 -2.34 5.22
C LEU A 100 -12.31 -3.82 5.38
N ALA A 101 -11.06 -4.11 5.75
CA ALA A 101 -10.62 -5.47 6.04
C ALA A 101 -11.35 -6.07 7.25
N LEU A 102 -11.57 -5.28 8.31
CA LEU A 102 -12.37 -5.70 9.46
C LEU A 102 -13.82 -6.01 9.07
N ARG A 103 -14.45 -5.13 8.27
CA ARG A 103 -15.82 -5.36 7.77
C ARG A 103 -15.93 -6.64 6.96
N ALA A 104 -15.01 -6.86 6.03
CA ALA A 104 -14.99 -8.07 5.20
C ALA A 104 -14.85 -9.37 5.99
N ASP A 105 -14.21 -9.31 7.16
CA ASP A 105 -14.00 -10.46 8.04
C ASP A 105 -15.03 -10.55 9.20
N ASN A 106 -16.06 -9.69 9.21
CA ASN A 106 -17.07 -9.56 10.28
C ASN A 106 -16.45 -9.26 11.67
N CYS A 107 -15.41 -8.44 11.69
CA CYS A 107 -14.67 -8.01 12.88
C CYS A 107 -14.82 -6.49 13.13
N GLU A 108 -15.98 -5.91 12.79
CA GLU A 108 -16.20 -4.45 12.90
C GLU A 108 -16.10 -3.96 14.35
N ASP A 109 -16.53 -4.79 15.29
CA ASP A 109 -16.49 -4.51 16.73
C ASP A 109 -15.05 -4.37 17.27
N ASP A 110 -14.03 -4.82 16.52
CA ASP A 110 -12.63 -4.63 16.90
C ASP A 110 -12.14 -3.18 16.68
N TRP A 111 -12.94 -2.34 16.01
CA TRP A 111 -12.68 -0.90 15.94
C TRP A 111 -13.18 -0.21 17.22
N ASP A 112 -12.40 -0.33 18.29
CA ASP A 112 -12.70 0.21 19.61
C ASP A 112 -12.13 1.62 19.87
N ASP A 113 -12.36 2.14 21.08
CA ASP A 113 -11.81 3.43 21.53
C ASP A 113 -10.27 3.47 21.48
N ILE A 114 -9.60 2.33 21.62
CA ILE A 114 -8.13 2.23 21.53
C ILE A 114 -7.70 2.50 20.09
N MET A 115 -8.39 1.92 19.12
CA MET A 115 -8.18 2.15 17.70
C MET A 115 -8.45 3.60 17.33
N GLU A 116 -9.58 4.19 17.74
CA GLU A 116 -9.85 5.61 17.50
C GLU A 116 -8.78 6.52 18.11
N ARG A 117 -8.35 6.24 19.34
CA ARG A 117 -7.29 7.04 20.00
C ARG A 117 -5.94 6.95 19.28
N ASN A 118 -5.59 5.78 18.75
CA ASN A 118 -4.30 5.55 18.10
C ASN A 118 -4.26 5.99 16.63
N THR A 119 -5.39 5.88 15.93
CA THR A 119 -5.54 6.31 14.53
C THR A 119 -5.89 7.80 14.43
N ARG A 120 -6.58 8.33 15.46
CA ARG A 120 -7.22 9.65 15.51
C ARG A 120 -8.36 9.82 14.51
N TYR A 121 -8.97 8.73 14.09
CA TYR A 121 -10.09 8.73 13.16
C TYR A 121 -11.26 7.94 13.73
N THR A 122 -12.45 8.52 13.62
CA THR A 122 -13.72 7.81 13.81
C THR A 122 -14.12 7.12 12.49
N PRO A 123 -15.02 6.12 12.53
CA PRO A 123 -15.60 5.55 11.31
C PRO A 123 -16.23 6.57 10.37
N ALA A 124 -16.79 7.66 10.91
CA ALA A 124 -17.37 8.75 10.13
C ALA A 124 -16.31 9.52 9.33
N ASP A 125 -15.15 9.79 9.93
CA ASP A 125 -14.04 10.50 9.27
C ASP A 125 -13.49 9.72 8.06
N LEU A 126 -13.59 8.39 8.10
CA LEU A 126 -13.03 7.49 7.08
C LEU A 126 -14.03 7.17 5.96
N GLN A 127 -15.30 7.56 6.10
CA GLN A 127 -16.37 7.12 5.20
C GLN A 127 -16.10 7.45 3.73
N GLU A 128 -15.66 8.67 3.43
CA GLU A 128 -15.34 9.08 2.05
C GLU A 128 -14.21 8.24 1.46
N CYS A 129 -13.14 8.02 2.24
CA CYS A 129 -11.99 7.25 1.79
C CYS A 129 -12.37 5.78 1.61
N CYS A 130 -13.09 5.18 2.57
CA CYS A 130 -13.63 3.82 2.45
C CYS A 130 -14.43 3.63 1.17
N GLN A 131 -15.34 4.57 0.84
CA GLN A 131 -16.13 4.47 -0.39
C GLN A 131 -15.26 4.51 -1.65
N GLU A 132 -14.24 5.38 -1.68
CA GLU A 132 -13.28 5.41 -2.78
C GLU A 132 -12.49 4.11 -2.88
N LEU A 133 -12.05 3.54 -1.76
CA LEU A 133 -11.30 2.28 -1.74
C LEU A 133 -12.15 1.11 -2.24
N VAL A 134 -13.43 1.04 -1.88
CA VAL A 134 -14.36 0.03 -2.42
C VAL A 134 -14.47 0.16 -3.94
N ASN A 135 -14.58 1.38 -4.47
CA ASN A 135 -14.63 1.62 -5.91
C ASN A 135 -13.33 1.17 -6.60
N VAL A 136 -12.17 1.41 -5.98
CA VAL A 136 -10.85 0.96 -6.46
C VAL A 136 -10.79 -0.57 -6.56
N ILE A 137 -11.29 -1.28 -5.54
CA ILE A 137 -11.29 -2.75 -5.55
C ILE A 137 -12.23 -3.30 -6.62
N ARG A 138 -13.47 -2.79 -6.70
CA ARG A 138 -14.45 -3.20 -7.72
C ARG A 138 -13.96 -2.95 -9.14
N LYS A 139 -13.37 -1.77 -9.40
CA LYS A 139 -12.76 -1.45 -10.70
C LYS A 139 -11.58 -2.37 -11.03
N GLY A 140 -10.84 -2.81 -10.01
CA GLY A 140 -9.69 -3.69 -10.13
C GLY A 140 -9.99 -5.03 -10.82
N GLU A 141 -11.22 -5.52 -10.76
CA GLU A 141 -11.63 -6.77 -11.44
C GLU A 141 -11.60 -6.64 -12.97
N SER A 142 -11.90 -5.45 -13.50
CA SER A 142 -11.95 -5.17 -14.95
C SER A 142 -10.69 -4.47 -15.48
N SER A 143 -9.75 -4.12 -14.60
CA SER A 143 -8.53 -3.39 -14.97
C SER A 143 -7.54 -4.27 -15.74
N TYR A 144 -6.75 -3.67 -16.63
CA TYR A 144 -5.62 -4.37 -17.25
C TYR A 144 -4.46 -4.62 -16.26
N LEU A 145 -4.39 -3.85 -15.17
CA LEU A 145 -3.33 -3.92 -14.14
C LEU A 145 -3.62 -5.01 -13.10
N GLN A 146 -3.36 -6.26 -13.47
CA GLN A 146 -3.69 -7.44 -12.64
C GLN A 146 -2.55 -7.94 -11.72
N ALA A 147 -1.38 -7.31 -11.72
CA ALA A 147 -0.21 -7.82 -10.98
C ALA A 147 -0.45 -7.98 -9.46
N VAL A 148 -1.09 -6.98 -8.84
CA VAL A 148 -1.43 -7.03 -7.40
C VAL A 148 -2.49 -8.10 -7.13
N ASN A 149 -3.53 -8.22 -7.96
CA ASN A 149 -4.55 -9.26 -7.81
C ASN A 149 -3.92 -10.65 -7.89
N LYS A 150 -3.08 -10.90 -8.89
CA LYS A 150 -2.38 -12.18 -9.05
C LYS A 150 -1.46 -12.49 -7.87
N LYS A 151 -0.76 -11.48 -7.32
CA LYS A 151 0.08 -11.65 -6.12
C LYS A 151 -0.77 -12.14 -4.94
N TYR A 152 -1.89 -11.48 -4.64
CA TYR A 152 -2.73 -11.79 -3.48
C TYR A 152 -3.74 -12.94 -3.70
N ALA A 153 -3.90 -13.42 -4.94
CA ALA A 153 -4.60 -14.65 -5.27
C ALA A 153 -3.80 -15.91 -4.91
N SER A 154 -2.53 -15.78 -4.53
CA SER A 154 -1.73 -16.90 -4.05
C SER A 154 -2.16 -17.34 -2.66
N SER A 155 -2.12 -18.66 -2.41
CA SER A 155 -2.33 -19.24 -1.08
C SER A 155 -1.36 -18.71 -0.03
N LYS A 156 -0.18 -18.22 -0.44
CA LYS A 156 0.79 -17.52 0.44
C LYS A 156 0.16 -16.33 1.16
N TYR A 157 -0.81 -15.66 0.54
CA TYR A 157 -1.54 -14.52 1.10
C TYR A 157 -3.00 -14.87 1.42
N MET A 158 -3.31 -16.16 1.64
CA MET A 158 -4.65 -16.65 1.96
C MET A 158 -5.73 -16.26 0.94
N ASN A 159 -5.36 -16.09 -0.33
CA ASN A 159 -6.26 -15.62 -1.39
C ASN A 159 -6.92 -14.26 -1.07
N ALA A 160 -6.23 -13.37 -0.36
CA ALA A 160 -6.75 -12.07 0.07
C ALA A 160 -7.33 -11.18 -1.06
N SER A 161 -7.04 -11.48 -2.33
CA SER A 161 -7.68 -10.79 -3.45
C SER A 161 -9.17 -11.10 -3.62
N SER A 162 -9.68 -12.21 -3.08
CA SER A 162 -11.09 -12.58 -3.12
C SER A 162 -11.92 -11.95 -2.00
N ILE A 163 -11.45 -10.82 -1.45
CA ILE A 163 -12.16 -10.08 -0.42
C ILE A 163 -13.47 -9.53 -0.99
N HIS A 164 -14.58 -9.76 -0.30
CA HIS A 164 -15.88 -9.21 -0.64
C HIS A 164 -16.14 -7.98 0.23
N LEU A 165 -16.31 -6.83 -0.41
CA LEU A 165 -16.62 -5.56 0.24
C LEU A 165 -18.06 -5.17 -0.14
N GLU A 166 -18.98 -5.24 0.82
CA GLU A 166 -20.35 -4.75 0.69
C GLU A 166 -20.39 -3.21 0.69
#